data_AF-A0A535SLU2-F1
#
_entry.id   AF-A0A535SLU2-F1
#
_cell.length_a   1.000
_cell.length_b   1.000
_cell.length_c   1.000
_cell.angle_alpha   90.00
_cell.angle_beta   90.00
_cell.angle_gamma   90.00
#
_symmetry.space_group_name_H-M   'P 1'
#
loop_
_entity.id
_entity.type
_entity.pdbx_description
1 polymer ?
#
loop_
_entity_poly.entity_id
_entity_poly.type
_entity_poly.pdbx_seq_one_letter_code
_entity_poly.pdbx_strand_id
1 'polypeptide(L)'
;MSHELQSEQRTIDWGKVIEEALTAPGNLGDTYNRFYQYSFFNQMLLRLQGVNEPVATYKKWQELGRQVLKGSRAKEIVRPIFAKRVAANG
;
A
#
# COMPACT_ATOMS: atom_id res chain seq x y z
N MET A 1 -36.71 -25.22 -4.48
CA MET A 1 -36.84 -23.82 -4.01
C MET A 1 -35.45 -23.29 -3.73
N SER A 2 -35.05 -22.25 -4.45
CA SER A 2 -33.70 -21.68 -4.45
C SER A 2 -33.52 -20.81 -3.19
N HIS A 3 -32.52 -21.10 -2.35
CA HIS A 3 -32.10 -20.17 -1.30
C HIS A 3 -31.29 -19.05 -1.94
N GLU A 4 -31.89 -17.87 -2.04
CA GLU A 4 -31.24 -16.64 -2.47
C GLU A 4 -30.44 -16.09 -1.28
N LEU A 5 -29.10 -16.15 -1.38
CA LEU A 5 -28.19 -15.54 -0.41
C LEU A 5 -28.27 -14.02 -0.56
N GLN A 6 -29.12 -13.37 0.23
CA GLN A 6 -29.14 -11.91 0.28
C GLN A 6 -27.84 -11.42 0.91
N SER A 7 -26.96 -10.84 0.09
CA SER A 7 -25.78 -10.13 0.57
C SER A 7 -26.24 -8.82 1.21
N GLU A 8 -26.40 -8.80 2.53
CA GLU A 8 -26.61 -7.53 3.24
C GLU A 8 -25.41 -6.61 2.97
N GLN A 9 -25.67 -5.47 2.34
CA GLN A 9 -24.66 -4.47 2.09
C GLN A 9 -24.27 -3.85 3.44
N ARG A 10 -23.17 -4.34 4.02
CA ARG A 10 -22.65 -3.83 5.28
C ARG A 10 -22.31 -2.35 5.11
N THR A 11 -22.98 -1.48 5.85
CA THR A 11 -22.65 -0.05 5.92
C THR A 11 -21.34 0.10 6.69
N ILE A 12 -20.24 0.24 5.95
CA ILE A 12 -18.92 0.49 6.54
C ILE A 12 -18.88 1.96 6.95
N ASP A 13 -18.66 2.21 8.24
CA ASP A 13 -18.38 3.55 8.75
C ASP A 13 -16.93 3.92 8.43
N TRP A 14 -16.76 4.52 7.26
CA TRP A 14 -15.46 4.96 6.77
C TRP A 14 -14.81 6.02 7.67
N GLY A 15 -15.60 6.83 8.39
CA GLY A 15 -15.09 7.84 9.31
C GLY A 15 -14.32 7.19 10.46
N LYS A 16 -14.93 6.19 11.09
CA LYS A 16 -14.31 5.42 12.18
C LYS A 16 -13.09 4.62 11.72
N VAL A 17 -13.15 4.02 10.53
CA VAL A 17 -12.02 3.28 9.94
C VAL A 17 -10.82 4.21 9.68
N ILE A 18 -11.07 5.43 9.21
CA ILE A 18 -10.02 6.42 8.97
C ILE A 18 -9.47 6.97 10.28
N GLU A 19 -10.33 7.26 11.25
CA GLU A 19 -9.93 7.74 12.58
C GLU A 19 -8.99 6.74 13.25
N GLU A 20 -9.36 5.46 13.28
CA GLU A 20 -8.54 4.41 13.90
C GLU A 20 -7.22 4.18 13.15
N ALA A 21 -7.21 4.31 11.83
CA ALA A 21 -5.98 4.30 11.05
C ALA A 21 -5.06 5.48 11.43
N LEU A 22 -5.60 6.68 11.62
CA LEU A 22 -4.83 7.88 11.98
C LEU A 22 -4.31 7.85 13.43
N THR A 23 -5.06 7.25 14.37
CA THR A 23 -4.72 7.24 15.80
C THR A 23 -3.92 6.00 16.24
N ALA A 24 -3.76 5.00 15.38
CA ALA A 24 -2.96 3.82 15.69
C ALA A 24 -1.49 4.22 16.02
N PRO A 25 -0.87 3.62 17.05
CA PRO A 25 0.48 3.98 17.47
C PRO A 25 1.49 3.74 16.33
N GLY A 26 2.24 4.79 16.01
CA GLY A 26 3.05 4.89 14.80
C GLY A 26 2.29 5.65 13.72
N ASN A 27 2.42 6.98 13.72
CA ASN A 27 1.86 7.87 12.69
C ASN A 27 2.17 7.29 11.30
N LEU A 28 1.16 6.65 10.70
CA LEU A 28 1.33 5.92 9.43
C LEU A 28 1.75 6.88 8.32
N GLY A 29 1.27 8.12 8.40
CA GLY A 29 1.68 9.21 7.54
C GLY A 29 3.18 9.44 7.60
N ASP A 30 3.74 9.67 8.78
CA ASP A 30 5.18 9.94 8.93
C ASP A 30 6.04 8.72 8.58
N THR A 31 5.58 7.52 8.93
CA THR A 31 6.33 6.28 8.69
C THR A 31 6.43 5.98 7.21
N TYR A 32 5.29 5.89 6.51
CA TYR A 32 5.29 5.51 5.10
C TYR A 32 5.64 6.65 4.17
N ASN A 33 5.33 7.90 4.55
CA ASN A 33 5.61 9.05 3.68
C ASN A 33 7.02 9.64 3.81
N ARG A 34 7.91 8.99 4.56
CA ARG A 34 9.30 9.44 4.73
C ARG A 34 10.05 9.63 3.42
N PHE A 35 9.79 8.78 2.42
CA PHE A 35 10.52 8.80 1.14
C PHE A 35 9.63 9.07 -0.08
N TYR A 36 8.34 8.73 -0.01
CA TYR A 36 7.37 8.90 -1.09
C TYR A 36 6.02 9.28 -0.50
N GLN A 37 5.25 10.15 -1.14
CA GLN A 37 3.88 10.44 -0.71
C GLN A 37 2.93 9.33 -1.17
N TYR A 38 2.82 8.27 -0.39
CA TYR A 38 1.90 7.17 -0.67
C TYR A 38 0.46 7.60 -0.42
N SER A 39 -0.44 7.17 -1.30
CA SER A 39 -1.87 7.24 -1.04
C SER A 39 -2.21 6.47 0.23
N PHE A 40 -3.27 6.88 0.93
CA PHE A 40 -3.75 6.19 2.12
C PHE A 40 -3.96 4.68 1.89
N PHE A 41 -4.52 4.31 0.73
CA PHE A 41 -4.69 2.91 0.36
C PHE A 41 -3.37 2.13 0.30
N ASN A 42 -2.31 2.73 -0.28
CA ASN A 42 -0.99 2.10 -0.30
C ASN A 42 -0.37 2.00 1.10
N GLN A 43 -0.58 3.00 1.97
CA GLN A 43 -0.15 2.94 3.37
C GLN A 43 -0.83 1.76 4.11
N MET A 44 -2.13 1.57 3.90
CA MET A 44 -2.88 0.42 4.43
C MET A 44 -2.39 -0.91 3.84
N LEU A 45 -2.18 -0.97 2.53
CA LEU A 45 -1.69 -2.17 1.86
C LEU A 45 -0.31 -2.60 2.38
N LEU A 46 0.60 -1.65 2.63
CA LEU A 46 1.90 -1.93 3.23
C LEU A 46 1.74 -2.45 4.67
N ARG A 47 0.85 -1.84 5.46
CA ARG A 47 0.55 -2.28 6.83
C ARG A 47 -0.01 -3.70 6.87
N LEU A 48 -0.92 -4.05 5.97
CA LEU A 48 -1.51 -5.39 5.84
C LEU A 48 -0.48 -6.45 5.42
N GLN A 49 0.56 -6.05 4.68
CA GLN A 49 1.70 -6.93 4.38
C GLN A 49 2.69 -7.08 5.54
N GLY A 50 2.38 -6.54 6.72
CA GLY A 50 3.18 -6.63 7.94
C GLY A 50 4.34 -5.64 8.01
N VAL A 51 4.33 -4.58 7.21
CA VAL A 51 5.34 -3.52 7.31
C VAL A 51 4.99 -2.61 8.49
N ASN A 52 6.00 -2.23 9.26
CA ASN A 52 5.88 -1.24 10.35
C ASN A 52 6.99 -0.18 10.31
N GLU A 53 7.77 -0.15 9.22
CA GLU A 53 8.94 0.71 9.03
C GLU A 53 8.79 1.53 7.74
N PRO A 54 9.56 2.62 7.57
CA PRO A 54 9.57 3.37 6.32
C PRO A 54 9.90 2.49 5.11
N VAL A 55 9.17 2.71 4.01
CA VAL A 55 9.29 1.90 2.80
C VAL A 55 10.00 2.69 1.72
N ALA A 56 11.01 2.07 1.12
CA ALA A 56 11.73 2.64 -0.02
C ALA A 56 12.07 1.57 -1.06
N THR A 57 12.37 2.00 -2.28
CA THR A 57 12.92 1.11 -3.32
C THR A 57 14.34 0.68 -2.96
N TYR A 58 14.80 -0.44 -3.51
CA TYR A 58 16.17 -0.94 -3.30
C TYR A 58 17.22 0.13 -3.59
N LYS A 59 17.09 0.84 -4.72
CA LYS A 59 17.99 1.92 -5.12
C LYS A 59 18.03 3.05 -4.07
N LYS A 60 16.88 3.42 -3.52
CA LYS A 60 16.82 4.47 -2.49
C LYS A 60 17.55 4.05 -1.20
N TRP A 61 17.49 2.78 -0.82
CA TRP A 61 18.28 2.27 0.31
C TRP A 61 19.78 2.33 0.04
N GLN A 62 20.21 1.95 -1.18
CA GLN A 62 21.62 2.05 -1.57
C GLN A 62 22.13 3.49 -1.55
N GLU A 63 21.33 4.47 -2.00
CA GLU A 63 21.66 5.91 -1.93
C GLU A 63 21.88 6.39 -0.48
N LEU A 64 21.21 5.77 0.50
CA LEU A 64 21.36 6.06 1.93
C LEU A 64 22.50 5.26 2.59
N GLY A 65 23.32 4.54 1.82
CA GLY A 65 24.37 3.67 2.34
C GLY A 65 23.85 2.43 3.06
N ARG A 66 22.59 2.03 2.80
CA ARG A 66 21.95 0.86 3.41
C ARG A 66 21.80 -0.26 2.39
N GLN A 67 21.91 -1.50 2.87
CA GLN A 67 21.77 -2.70 2.04
C GLN A 67 20.57 -3.53 2.51
N VAL A 68 19.75 -3.99 1.57
CA VAL A 68 18.65 -4.93 1.88
C VAL A 68 19.25 -6.30 2.20
N LEU A 69 18.77 -6.92 3.28
CA LEU A 69 19.22 -8.23 3.75
C LEU A 69 18.99 -9.32 2.69
N LYS A 70 19.95 -10.24 2.57
CA LYS A 70 19.85 -11.37 1.64
C LYS A 70 18.66 -12.26 2.02
N GLY A 71 17.84 -12.59 1.05
CA GLY A 71 16.62 -13.40 1.24
C GLY A 71 15.37 -12.60 1.57
N SER A 72 15.47 -11.28 1.78
CA SER A 72 14.30 -10.41 1.94
C SER A 72 13.48 -10.32 0.64
N ARG A 73 12.16 -10.24 0.80
CA ARG A 73 11.20 -10.08 -0.31
C ARG A 73 10.66 -8.65 -0.33
N ALA A 74 10.49 -8.10 -1.53
CA ALA A 74 9.87 -6.81 -1.72
C ALA A 74 8.39 -6.83 -1.28
N LYS A 75 7.88 -5.65 -0.95
CA LYS A 75 6.47 -5.42 -0.64
C LYS A 75 5.82 -4.64 -1.77
N GLU A 76 4.54 -4.88 -1.97
CA GLU A 76 3.82 -4.41 -3.15
C GLU A 76 3.01 -3.15 -2.84
N ILE A 77 2.86 -2.32 -3.87
CA ILE A 77 2.02 -1.12 -3.87
C ILE A 77 1.23 -1.07 -5.18
N VAL A 78 0.11 -0.37 -5.18
CA VAL A 78 -0.67 -0.07 -6.38
C VAL A 78 -0.28 1.30 -6.91
N ARG A 79 0.10 1.38 -8.19
CA ARG A 79 0.34 2.65 -8.88
C ARG A 79 -0.25 2.62 -10.29
N PRO A 80 -0.76 3.75 -10.81
CA PRO A 80 -1.10 3.84 -12.22
C PRO A 80 0.17 3.75 -13.07
N ILE A 81 0.06 3.01 -14.18
CA ILE A 81 1.09 2.90 -15.21
C ILE A 81 0.52 3.48 -16.49
N PHE A 82 1.13 4.57 -16.96
CA PHE A 82 0.78 5.16 -18.25
C PHE A 82 1.72 4.57 -19.31
N ALA A 83 1.19 3.70 -20.16
CA ALA A 83 1.92 3.12 -21.29
C ALA A 83 1.41 3.72 -22.60
N LYS A 84 2.33 4.09 -23.49
CA LYS A 84 1.97 4.41 -24.88
C LYS A 84 1.65 3.10 -25.60
N ARG A 85 0.50 3.03 -26.26
CA ARG A 85 0.15 1.88 -27.11
C ARG A 85 1.05 1.89 -28.33
N VAL A 86 1.92 0.89 -28.44
CA VAL A 86 2.67 0.65 -29.67
C VAL A 86 1.70 -0.01 -30.64
N ALA A 87 1.45 0.61 -31.79
CA ALA A 87 0.68 -0.01 -32.86
C ALA A 87 1.46 -1.26 -33.32
N ALA A 88 0.80 -2.41 -33.34
CA ALA A 88 1.37 -3.59 -33.97
C ALA A 88 1.46 -3.30 -35.47
N ASN A 89 2.67 -3.14 -35.98
CA ASN A 89 2.89 -3.05 -37.41
C ASN A 89 2.63 -4.45 -37.99
N GLY A 90 1.66 -4.52 -38.90
CA GLY A 90 1.37 -5.71 -39.71
C GLY A 90 2.42 -5.94 -40.80
#